data_AF-A0A6B3BME0-F1
#
_entry.id   AF-A0A6B3BME0-F1
#
_cell.length_a   1.000
_cell.length_b   1.000
_cell.length_c   1.000
_cell.angle_alpha   90.00
_cell.angle_beta   90.00
_cell.angle_gamma   90.00
#
_symmetry.space_group_name_H-M   'P 1'
#
loop_
_entity.id
_entity.type
_entity.pdbx_description
1 polymer ?
#
loop_
_entity_poly.entity_id
_entity_poly.type
_entity_poly.pdbx_seq_one_letter_code
_entity_poly.pdbx_strand_id
1 'polypeptide(L)' 'MPEQQLPITVATLVVRTDFSSDAAWENLKSALSSPSEDGFLPNVELVSQSDRRFARSPE' A
#
# COMPACT_ATOMS: atom_id res chain seq x y z
N MET A 1 -19.92 -11.60 16.01
CA MET A 1 -19.02 -10.52 15.57
C MET A 1 -19.21 -10.38 14.07
N PRO A 2 -19.63 -9.22 13.53
CA PRO A 2 -19.62 -9.06 12.08
C PRO A 2 -18.16 -9.13 11.64
N GLU A 3 -17.84 -10.13 10.81
CA GLU A 3 -16.51 -10.25 10.23
C GLU A 3 -16.28 -9.01 9.37
N GLN A 4 -15.33 -8.16 9.76
CA GLN A 4 -14.89 -7.07 8.91
C GLN A 4 -14.25 -7.71 7.67
N GLN A 5 -15.03 -7.81 6.60
CA GLN A 5 -14.54 -8.30 5.32
C GLN A 5 -13.53 -7.28 4.80
N LEU A 6 -12.25 -7.64 4.86
CA LEU A 6 -11.20 -6.81 4.29
C LEU A 6 -11.47 -6.64 2.78
N PRO A 7 -11.13 -5.46 2.21
CA PRO A 7 -11.24 -5.25 0.79
C PRO A 7 -10.47 -6.32 0.03
N ILE A 8 -11.13 -6.97 -0.92
CA ILE A 8 -10.46 -7.84 -1.89
C ILE A 8 -9.84 -6.92 -2.93
N THR A 9 -8.51 -6.95 -3.07
CA THR A 9 -7.82 -6.17 -4.09
C THR A 9 -7.10 -7.12 -5.06
N VAL A 10 -7.04 -6.71 -6.32
CA VAL A 10 -6.39 -7.46 -7.40
C VAL A 10 -4.87 -7.24 -7.43
N ALA A 11 -4.36 -6.38 -6.55
CA ALA A 11 -2.97 -5.98 -6.47
C ALA A 11 -2.35 -6.43 -5.13
N THR A 12 -1.04 -6.62 -5.11
CA THR A 12 -0.33 -6.94 -3.87
C THR A 12 -0.26 -5.69 -3.00
N LEU A 13 -0.73 -5.80 -1.75
CA LEU A 13 -0.74 -4.66 -0.83
C LEU A 13 0.65 -4.36 -0.28
N VAL A 14 1.01 -3.08 -0.27
CA VAL A 14 2.25 -2.57 0.34
C VAL A 14 1.87 -1.64 1.48
N VAL A 15 2.19 -2.05 2.71
CA VAL A 15 1.87 -1.30 3.94
C VAL A 15 3.15 -0.68 4.49
N ARG A 16 3.11 0.62 4.79
CA ARG A 16 4.20 1.28 5.53
C ARG A 16 4.11 0.90 7.00
N THR A 17 5.09 0.14 7.49
CA THR A 17 5.17 -0.24 8.92
C THR A 17 6.06 0.68 9.74
N ASP A 18 6.94 1.43 9.08
CA ASP A 18 7.90 2.33 9.72
C ASP A 18 7.72 3.77 9.21
N PHE A 19 7.52 4.71 10.15
CA PHE A 19 7.32 6.13 9.88
C PHE A 19 8.61 6.95 10.05
N SER A 20 9.77 6.29 10.21
CA SER A 20 11.05 6.92 10.48
C SER A 20 11.54 7.90 9.39
N SER A 21 11.23 7.63 8.12
CA SER A 21 11.69 8.47 7.00
C SER A 21 10.65 8.56 5.88
N ASP A 22 10.10 9.75 5.69
CA ASP A 22 9.20 10.04 4.57
C ASP A 22 9.95 10.01 3.24
N ALA A 23 11.19 10.49 3.20
CA ALA A 23 12.01 10.46 1.99
C ALA A 23 12.25 9.03 1.49
N ALA A 24 12.50 8.07 2.40
CA ALA A 24 12.64 6.67 2.03
C ALA A 24 11.33 6.09 1.48
N TRP A 25 10.19 6.49 2.06
CA TRP A 25 8.87 6.08 1.58
C TRP A 25 8.56 6.64 0.19
N GLU A 26 8.83 7.93 -0.06
CA GLU A 26 8.65 8.53 -1.39
C GLU A 26 9.53 7.85 -2.45
N ASN A 27 10.78 7.53 -2.11
CA ASN A 27 11.68 6.81 -3.01
C ASN A 27 11.14 5.42 -3.37
N LEU A 28 10.59 4.68 -2.40
CA LEU A 28 9.96 3.39 -2.65
C LEU A 28 8.75 3.52 -3.58
N LYS A 29 7.88 4.51 -3.33
CA LYS A 29 6.70 4.76 -4.19
C LYS A 29 7.11 5.06 -5.63
N SER A 30 8.16 5.87 -5.81
CA SER A 30 8.71 6.19 -7.13
C SER A 30 9.24 4.94 -7.85
N ALA A 31 9.99 4.10 -7.14
CA ALA A 31 10.51 2.85 -7.68
C ALA A 31 9.41 1.85 -8.08
N LEU A 32 8.34 1.75 -7.28
CA LEU A 32 7.21 0.87 -7.58
C LEU A 32 6.32 1.38 -8.72
N SER A 33 6.36 2.69 -9.00
CA SER A 33 5.58 3.33 -10.07
C SER A 33 6.29 3.32 -11.43
N SER A 34 7.55 2.89 -11.46
CA SER A 34 8.40 2.93 -12.65
C SER A 34 8.76 1.50 -13.08
N PRO A 35 8.72 1.19 -14.38
CA PRO A 35 9.22 -0.10 -14.87
C PRO A 35 10.71 -0.28 -14.56
N SER A 36 11.12 -1.50 -14.27
CA SER A 36 12.55 -1.85 -14.21
C SER A 36 13.21 -1.77 -15.59
N GLU A 37 14.53 -1.92 -15.63
CA GLU A 37 15.30 -1.98 -16.89
C GLU A 37 14.79 -3.08 -17.84
N ASP A 38 14.32 -4.20 -17.28
CA ASP A 38 13.72 -5.32 -18.01
C ASP A 38 12.24 -5.08 -18.39
N GLY A 39 11.68 -3.91 -18.08
CA GLY A 39 10.28 -3.55 -18.34
C GLY A 39 9.28 -4.14 -17.35
N PHE A 40 9.72 -4.71 -16.23
CA PHE A 40 8.83 -5.25 -15.20
C PHE A 40 8.21 -4.11 -14.39
N LEU A 41 6.87 -4.10 -14.28
CA LEU A 41 6.13 -3.19 -13.41
C LEU A 41 5.30 -4.01 -12.40
N PRO A 42 5.55 -3.87 -11.09
CA PRO A 42 4.81 -4.63 -10.10
C PRO A 42 3.36 -4.14 -9.99
N ASN A 43 2.41 -5.08 -9.94
CA ASN A 43 1.01 -4.78 -9.66
C ASN A 43 0.78 -4.66 -8.14
N VAL A 44 1.02 -3.47 -7.61
CA VAL A 44 0.95 -3.19 -6.17
C VAL A 44 0.01 -2.03 -5.85
N GLU A 45 -0.60 -2.07 -4.67
CA GLU A 45 -1.42 -0.99 -4.12
C GLU A 45 -0.84 -0.56 -2.78
N LEU A 46 -0.50 0.73 -2.67
CA LEU A 46 0.09 1.32 -1.47
C LEU A 46 -1.02 1.68 -0.49
N VAL A 47 -1.00 1.06 0.70
CA VAL A 47 -1.98 1.31 1.75
C VAL A 47 -1.48 2.43 2.66
N SER A 48 -2.26 3.50 2.76
CA SER A 48 -2.05 4.60 3.70
C SER A 48 -2.87 4.43 4.97
N GLN A 49 -2.44 5.02 6.09
CA GLN A 49 -3.27 5.13 7.31
C GLN A 49 -4.63 5.79 7.03
N SER A 50 -4.71 6.64 6.00
CA SER A 50 -5.93 7.33 5.60
C SER A 50 -6.87 6.46 4.76
N ASP A 51 -6.45 5.25 4.34
CA ASP A 51 -7.29 4.40 3.51
C ASP A 51 -8.46 3.86 4.31
N ARG A 52 -9.62 4.50 4.12
CA ARG A 52 -10.88 4.14 4.78
C ARG A 52 -11.35 2.72 4.47
N ARG A 53 -10.83 2.12 3.39
CA ARG A 53 -11.07 0.72 3.04
C ARG A 53 -10.39 -0.25 4.02
N PHE A 54 -9.26 0.15 4.60
CA PHE A 54 -8.49 -0.63 5.57
C PHE A 54 -8.56 -0.06 7.00
N ALA A 55 -9.14 1.12 7.18
CA ALA A 55 -9.38 1.71 8.49
C ALA A 55 -10.39 0.89 9.28
N ARG A 56 -10.07 0.58 10.54
CA ARG A 56 -11.03 0.01 11.49
C ARG A 56 -12.15 1.03 11.72
N SER A 57 -13.42 0.63 11.64
CA SER A 57 -14.52 1.53 12.04
C SER A 57 -14.31 1.99 13.48
N PRO A 58 -14.51 3.28 13.80
CA PRO A 58 -14.59 3.71 15.18
C PRO A 58 -15.86 3.09 15.79
N GLU A 59 -15.70 2.36 16.89
CA GLU A 59 -16.82 1.97 17.79
C GLU A 59 -17.40 3.19 18.50
#